data_AF-A0A9E5YL61-F1
#
_entry.id   AF-A0A9E5YL61-F1
#
_cell.length_a   1.000
_cell.length_b   1.000
_cell.length_c   1.000
_cell.angle_alpha   90.00
_cell.angle_beta   90.00
_cell.angle_gamma   90.00
#
_symmetry.space_group_name_H-M   'P 1'
#
loop_
_entity.id
_entity.type
_entity.pdbx_description
1 polymer ?
#
loop_
_entity_poly.entity_id
_entity_poly.type
_entity_poly.pdbx_seq_one_letter_code
_entity_poly.pdbx_strand_id
1 'polypeptide(L)' 'MSKQTFEKALKKLEQIVQELESGDLPLEKAITKFEEGVKLSKFCSNKLDETEKKVTILMQDTEGNVLEKPFISENSKEDE' A
#
# COMPACT_ATOMS: atom_id res chain seq x y z
N MET A 1 15.95 16.86 -4.12
CA MET A 1 15.05 16.10 -3.20
C MET A 1 14.40 14.99 -4.02
N SER A 2 14.86 13.75 -3.88
CA SER A 2 14.34 12.61 -4.65
C SER A 2 12.93 12.27 -4.14
N LYS A 3 11.90 12.54 -4.94
CA LYS A 3 10.51 12.22 -4.60
C LYS A 3 10.41 10.71 -4.37
N GLN A 4 9.89 10.30 -3.22
CA GLN A 4 9.69 8.89 -2.89
C GLN A 4 8.58 8.33 -3.80
N THR A 5 8.88 7.28 -4.58
CA THR A 5 7.90 6.61 -5.45
C THR A 5 7.29 5.40 -4.75
N PHE A 6 6.15 4.93 -5.25
CA PHE A 6 5.48 3.75 -4.71
C PHE A 6 6.41 2.53 -4.71
N GLU A 7 7.05 2.24 -5.84
CA GLU A 7 7.93 1.08 -6.05
C GLU A 7 9.15 1.13 -5.14
N LYS A 8 9.71 2.34 -4.93
CA LYS A 8 10.83 2.53 -4.00
C LYS A 8 10.41 2.35 -2.55
N ALA A 9 9.24 2.83 -2.17
CA ALA A 9 8.71 2.66 -0.82
C ALA A 9 8.39 1.19 -0.54
N LEU A 10 7.77 0.50 -1.49
CA LEU A 10 7.45 -0.93 -1.40
C LEU A 10 8.71 -1.78 -1.27
N LYS A 11 9.71 -1.56 -2.13
CA LYS A 11 10.99 -2.28 -2.04
C LYS A 11 11.68 -2.08 -0.70
N LYS A 12 11.61 -0.86 -0.16
CA LYS A 12 12.20 -0.56 1.16
C LYS A 12 11.43 -1.24 2.29
N LEU A 13 10.11 -1.30 2.19
CA LEU A 13 9.26 -2.02 3.15
C LEU A 13 9.59 -3.52 3.16
N GLU A 14 9.72 -4.15 1.98
CA GLU A 14 10.12 -5.56 1.84
C GLU A 14 11.48 -5.83 2.52
N GLN A 15 12.47 -4.95 2.32
CA GLN A 15 13.77 -5.06 2.98
C GLN A 15 13.66 -4.98 4.51
N ILE A 16 12.84 -4.05 5.02
CA ILE A 16 12.61 -3.92 6.46
C ILE A 16 11.96 -5.18 7.03
N VAL A 17 10.98 -5.75 6.33
CA VAL A 17 10.33 -7.00 6.76
C VAL A 17 11.35 -8.13 6.82
N GLN A 18 12.15 -8.32 5.76
CA GLN A 18 13.22 -9.33 5.73
C GLN A 18 14.22 -9.15 6.88
N GLU A 19 14.64 -7.91 7.14
CA GLU A 19 15.54 -7.60 8.25
C GLU A 19 14.91 -7.94 9.60
N LEU A 20 13.63 -7.61 9.83
CA LEU A 20 12.93 -7.92 11.07
C LEU A 20 12.69 -9.43 11.26
N GLU A 21 12.38 -10.15 10.19
CA GLU A 21 12.17 -11.61 10.19
C GLU A 21 13.45 -12.40 10.45
N SER A 22 14.62 -11.83 10.11
CA SER A 22 15.91 -12.47 10.39
C SER A 22 16.17 -12.68 11.88
N GLY A 23 15.59 -11.83 12.74
CA GLY A 23 15.76 -11.90 14.19
C GLY A 23 17.14 -11.46 14.71
N ASP A 24 18.08 -11.08 13.83
CA ASP A 24 19.46 -10.72 14.20
C ASP A 24 19.62 -9.26 14.65
N LEU A 25 18.52 -8.50 14.72
CA LEU A 25 18.53 -7.08 15.08
C LEU A 25 18.46 -6.88 16.60
N PRO A 26 19.33 -6.02 17.17
CA PRO A 26 19.12 -5.48 18.51
C PRO A 26 17.73 -4.84 18.63
N LEU A 27 17.10 -5.01 19.79
CA LEU A 27 15.73 -4.54 20.05
C LEU A 27 15.48 -3.09 19.65
N GLU A 28 16.39 -2.18 19.99
CA GLU A 28 16.29 -0.75 19.66
C GLU A 28 16.25 -0.51 18.13
N LYS A 29 17.05 -1.27 17.37
CA LYS A 29 17.05 -1.21 15.91
C LYS A 29 15.79 -1.84 15.33
N ALA A 30 15.30 -2.94 15.92
CA ALA A 30 14.06 -3.58 15.50
C ALA A 30 12.87 -2.63 15.68
N ILE A 31 12.78 -1.89 16.80
CA ILE A 31 11.74 -0.88 17.02
C ILE A 31 11.84 0.24 15.97
N THR A 32 13.04 0.74 15.71
CA THR A 32 13.26 1.80 14.70
C THR A 32 12.82 1.34 13.30
N LYS A 33 13.18 0.11 12.93
CA LYS A 33 12.81 -0.51 11.64
C LYS A 33 11.31 -0.75 11.54
N PHE A 34 10.68 -1.18 12.62
CA PHE A 34 9.23 -1.36 12.68
C PHE A 34 8.48 -0.04 12.45
N GLU A 35 8.87 1.04 13.15
CA GLU A 35 8.26 2.37 12.93
C GLU A 35 8.41 2.85 11.49
N GLU A 36 9.59 2.62 10.89
CA GLU A 36 9.83 2.94 9.48
C GLU A 36 8.94 2.11 8.56
N GLY A 37 8.81 0.80 8.82
CA GLY A 37 7.92 -0.10 8.09
C GLY A 37 6.47 0.35 8.15
N VAL A 38 5.97 0.75 9.32
CA VAL A 38 4.60 1.28 9.48
C VAL A 38 4.38 2.55 8.64
N LYS A 39 5.35 3.47 8.64
CA LYS A 39 5.28 4.70 7.82
C LYS A 39 5.25 4.39 6.33
N LEU A 40 6.08 3.45 5.87
CA LEU A 40 6.13 3.01 4.48
C LEU A 40 4.84 2.30 4.05
N SER A 41 4.31 1.41 4.89
CA SER A 41 3.04 0.72 4.66
C SER A 41 1.91 1.72 4.47
N LYS A 42 1.77 2.69 5.39
CA LYS A 42 0.78 3.77 5.28
C LYS A 42 0.95 4.62 4.02
N PHE A 43 2.19 4.93 3.64
CA PHE A 43 2.46 5.65 2.40
C PHE A 43 2.00 4.86 1.17
N CYS A 44 2.30 3.56 1.10
CA CYS A 44 1.90 2.69 0.00
C CYS A 44 0.37 2.58 -0.09
N SER A 45 -0.33 2.33 1.02
CA SER A 45 -1.80 2.27 1.06
C SER A 45 -2.43 3.58 0.56
N ASN A 46 -2.00 4.72 1.10
CA ASN A 46 -2.51 6.02 0.65
C ASN A 46 -2.28 6.24 -0.85
N LYS A 47 -1.16 5.74 -1.39
CA LYS A 47 -0.85 5.92 -2.80
C LYS A 47 -1.75 5.07 -3.71
N LEU A 48 -2.11 3.87 -3.26
CA LEU A 48 -3.08 3.02 -3.93
C LEU A 48 -4.46 3.67 -3.88
N ASP A 49 -4.91 4.14 -2.72
CA ASP A 49 -6.21 4.82 -2.55
C ASP A 49 -6.33 6.06 -3.46
N GLU A 50 -5.27 6.88 -3.53
CA GLU A 50 -5.20 8.03 -4.44
C GLU A 50 -5.34 7.62 -5.91
N THR A 51 -4.74 6.49 -6.27
CA THR A 51 -4.72 5.99 -7.65
C THR A 51 -6.07 5.39 -8.02
N GLU A 52 -6.68 4.63 -7.12
CA GLU A 52 -8.03 4.09 -7.26
C GLU A 52 -9.04 5.22 -7.51
N LYS A 53 -9.05 6.26 -6.66
CA LYS A 53 -9.94 7.41 -6.84
C LYS A 53 -9.78 8.09 -8.20
N LYS A 54 -8.55 8.23 -8.67
CA LYS A 54 -8.27 8.84 -9.99
C LYS A 54 -8.79 7.97 -11.13
N VAL A 55 -8.61 6.66 -11.04
CA VAL A 55 -9.15 5.72 -12.05
C VAL A 55 -10.68 5.80 -12.06
N THR A 56 -11.32 5.78 -10.89
CA THR A 56 -12.78 5.92 -10.78
C THR A 56 -13.29 7.21 -11.41
N ILE A 57 -12.66 8.36 -11.15
CA ILE A 57 -13.05 9.64 -11.78
C ILE A 57 -12.86 9.60 -13.30
N LEU A 58 -11.74 9.06 -13.79
CA LEU A 58 -11.49 8.97 -15.24
C LEU A 58 -12.52 8.08 -15.95
N MET A 59 -12.98 7.00 -15.31
CA MET A 59 -14.06 6.16 -15.83
C MET A 59 -15.41 6.90 -15.85
N GLN A 60 -15.67 7.74 -14.83
CA GLN A 60 -16.87 8.58 -14.76
C GLN A 60 -16.91 9.64 -15.88
N ASP A 61 -15.77 10.26 -16.20
CA ASP A 61 -15.68 11.32 -17.23
C ASP A 61 -15.94 10.79 -18.66
N THR A 62 -15.65 9.51 -18.93
CA THR A 62 -15.87 8.90 -20.26
C THR A 62 -17.31 8.45 -20.53
N GLU A 63 -18.09 8.15 -19.49
CA GLU A 63 -19.45 7.59 -19.63
C GLU A 63 -20.55 8.44 -18.95
N GLY A 64 -20.19 9.56 -18.31
CA GLY A 64 -21.12 10.54 -17.73
C GLY A 64 -21.98 10.03 -16.57
N ASN A 65 -21.72 8.82 -16.06
CA ASN A 65 -22.51 8.16 -15.01
C ASN A 65 -21.61 7.73 -13.84
N VAL A 66 -21.99 8.10 -12.62
CA VAL A 66 -21.31 7.71 -11.37
C VAL A 66 -21.79 6.32 -10.96
N LEU A 67 -20.94 5.31 -11.13
CA LEU A 67 -21.12 4.01 -10.50
C LEU A 67 -20.03 3.82 -9.44
N GLU A 68 -20.35 4.13 -8.18
CA GLU A 68 -19.57 3.65 -7.04
C GLU A 68 -19.85 2.15 -6.88
N LYS A 69 -18.90 1.30 -7.29
CA LYS A 69 -18.83 -0.06 -6.78
C LYS A 69 -17.57 -0.18 -5.93
N PRO A 70 -17.70 -0.61 -4.65
CA PRO A 70 -16.55 -0.98 -3.85
C PRO A 70 -15.69 -1.99 -4.63
N PHE A 71 -14.36 -1.84 -4.58
CA PHE A 71 -13.46 -2.86 -5.09
C PHE A 71 -13.59 -4.12 -4.23
N ILE A 72 -14.46 -5.04 -4.66
CA ILE A 72 -14.52 -6.39 -4.11
C ILE A 72 -13.43 -7.17 -4.86
N SER A 73 -12.31 -7.42 -4.18
CA SER A 73 -11.36 -8.46 -4.61
C SER A 73 -12.17 -9.75 -4.80
N GLU A 74 -12.21 -10.30 -6.01
CA GLU A 74 -12.89 -11.58 -6.31
C GLU A 74 -12.18 -12.75 -5.58
N ASN A 75 -12.35 -12.83 -4.26
CA ASN A 75 -12.03 -14.02 -3.48
C ASN A 75 -13.01 -14.29 -2.32
N SER A 76 -14.22 -13.76 -2.41
CA SER A 76 -15.36 -14.14 -1.57
C SER A 76 -16.52 -14.58 -2.47
N LYS A 77 -16.29 -15.65 -3.23
CA LYS A 77 -17.37 -16.56 -3.63
C LYS A 77 -17.10 -17.86 -2.89
N GLU A 78 -17.86 -18.08 -1.82
CA GLU A 78 -18.34 -19.37 -1.31
C GLU A 78 -18.92 -19.14 0.09
N ASP A 79 -20.07 -18.47 0.15
CA ASP A 79 -21.03 -18.69 1.24
C ASP A 79 -22.30 -19.22 0.55
N GLU A 80 -22.48 -20.54 0.60
CA GLU A 80 -23.79 -21.19 0.53
C GLU A 80 -24.15 -21.68 1.93
#